data_AF-A0A2T8HLJ3-F1
#
_entry.id   AF-A0A2T8HLJ3-F1
#
_cell.length_a   1.000
_cell.length_b   1.000
_cell.length_c   1.000
_cell.angle_alpha   90.00
_cell.angle_beta   90.00
_cell.angle_gamma   90.00
#
_symmetry.space_group_name_H-M   'P 1'
#
loop_
_entity.id
_entity.type
_entity.pdbx_description
1 polymer ?
#
loop_
_entity_poly.entity_id
_entity_poly.type
_entity_poly.pdbx_seq_one_letter_code
_entity_poly.pdbx_strand_id
1 'polypeptide(L)'
;MKGKVMVIRQVLNVKLGTIILAIFAHIGLSFSHELKVIRIDAETSKNDNYRIFNYSLDMSNLYKKNLKVITYNIVFPKNENNYERILLISVLPDHTSGDQWTKIDTSEMELQDVPIIDLQSLFVSNVGYTNGQMKNIERKYFNKYQVVFQNNGETYISKNCLLELFEVKSVDPIFPSPYGQLNLMESPIKIKDYVNQFSKHYSFYSPALSGFVDDTKKLNYREWWRIWKDYLSDKVKFSDAVGYKFWTTAFNNSNHNLDFSRGVERFIYIPERGIVAGSYDFFFNPLMEDGNKNGESGNEIMLRNVLEEKVSVADGLVLIDE
;
A
#
# COMPACT_ATOMS: atom_id res chain seq x y z
N MET A 1 41.32 -55.61 25.94
CA MET A 1 40.29 -54.76 25.28
C MET A 1 40.60 -53.27 25.46
N LYS A 2 41.52 -52.67 24.69
CA LYS A 2 41.75 -51.20 24.69
C LYS A 2 42.16 -50.61 23.32
N GLY A 3 42.07 -51.37 22.21
CA GLY A 3 42.56 -50.93 20.90
C GLY A 3 41.49 -50.56 19.85
N LYS A 4 40.22 -50.92 20.05
CA LYS A 4 39.16 -50.75 19.01
C LYS A 4 38.34 -49.46 19.12
N VAL A 5 38.45 -48.71 20.22
CA VAL A 5 37.62 -47.50 20.46
C VAL A 5 38.26 -46.24 19.87
N MET A 6 39.59 -46.23 19.65
CA MET A 6 40.31 -45.03 19.23
C MET A 6 40.22 -44.75 17.73
N VAL A 7 40.10 -45.79 16.89
CA VAL A 7 40.04 -45.64 15.42
C VAL A 7 38.66 -45.15 14.95
N ILE A 8 37.57 -45.53 15.64
CA ILE A 8 36.20 -45.12 15.28
C ILE A 8 35.98 -43.62 15.53
N ARG A 9 36.62 -43.04 16.57
CA ARG A 9 36.53 -41.60 16.85
C ARG A 9 37.26 -40.73 15.83
N GLN A 10 38.39 -41.18 15.28
CA GLN A 10 39.12 -40.41 14.25
C GLN A 10 38.39 -40.42 12.90
N VAL A 11 37.79 -41.54 12.50
CA VAL A 11 37.06 -41.63 11.21
C VAL A 11 35.73 -40.85 11.24
N LEU A 12 35.04 -40.80 12.39
CA LEU A 12 33.84 -39.97 12.52
C LEU A 12 34.15 -38.46 12.50
N ASN A 13 35.23 -38.02 13.13
CA ASN A 13 35.59 -36.59 13.17
C ASN A 13 36.02 -36.04 11.81
N VAL A 14 36.67 -36.85 10.97
CA VAL A 14 37.04 -36.43 9.61
C VAL A 14 35.81 -36.30 8.72
N LYS A 15 34.85 -37.26 8.78
CA LYS A 15 33.61 -37.20 7.99
C LYS A 15 32.66 -36.09 8.45
N LEU A 16 32.58 -35.80 9.75
CA LEU A 16 31.77 -34.69 10.27
C LEU A 16 32.36 -33.33 9.86
N GLY A 17 33.69 -33.19 9.87
CA GLY A 17 34.37 -31.99 9.39
C GLY A 17 34.15 -31.74 7.88
N THR A 18 34.14 -32.78 7.05
CA THR A 18 33.89 -32.63 5.60
C THR A 18 32.42 -32.30 5.29
N ILE A 19 31.48 -32.85 6.05
CA ILE A 19 30.04 -32.54 5.91
C ILE A 19 29.76 -31.10 6.36
N ILE A 20 30.39 -30.63 7.45
CA ILE A 20 30.27 -29.24 7.90
C ILE A 20 30.89 -28.28 6.87
N LEU A 21 32.04 -28.61 6.28
CA LEU A 21 32.63 -27.78 5.21
C LEU A 21 31.77 -27.74 3.93
N ALA A 22 31.09 -28.83 3.58
CA ALA A 22 30.16 -28.87 2.45
C ALA A 22 28.87 -28.09 2.73
N ILE A 23 28.38 -28.09 3.98
CA ILE A 23 27.24 -27.26 4.42
C ILE A 23 27.64 -25.79 4.41
N PHE A 24 28.84 -25.42 4.87
CA PHE A 24 29.33 -24.03 4.78
C PHE A 24 29.64 -23.58 3.34
N ALA A 25 30.09 -24.49 2.46
CA ALA A 25 30.25 -24.20 1.04
C ALA A 25 28.90 -24.08 0.29
N HIS A 26 27.81 -24.66 0.82
CA HIS A 26 26.45 -24.44 0.31
C HIS A 26 25.74 -23.23 0.95
N ILE A 27 26.19 -22.73 2.10
CA ILE A 27 25.72 -21.47 2.70
C ILE A 27 26.43 -20.25 2.06
N GLY A 28 27.50 -20.48 1.30
CA GLY A 28 28.14 -19.47 0.43
C GLY A 28 27.40 -19.19 -0.89
N LEU A 29 26.22 -19.78 -1.11
CA LEU A 29 25.25 -19.19 -2.02
C LEU A 29 24.69 -17.96 -1.33
N SER A 30 25.34 -16.81 -1.55
CA SER A 30 24.67 -15.53 -1.40
C SER A 30 23.34 -15.67 -2.13
N PHE A 31 22.24 -15.78 -1.37
CA PHE A 31 20.94 -15.42 -1.90
C PHE A 31 21.06 -13.92 -2.19
N SER A 32 21.58 -13.59 -3.38
CA SER A 32 21.24 -12.34 -4.05
C SER A 32 19.74 -12.42 -4.17
N HIS A 33 19.03 -11.83 -3.21
CA HIS A 33 17.59 -11.75 -3.29
C HIS A 33 17.34 -10.72 -4.38
N GLU A 34 17.09 -11.19 -5.62
CA GLU A 34 16.81 -10.32 -6.76
C GLU A 34 15.74 -9.30 -6.35
N LEU A 35 16.11 -8.03 -6.37
CA LEU A 35 15.20 -6.95 -6.02
C LEU A 35 14.37 -6.62 -7.26
N LYS A 36 13.05 -6.84 -7.16
CA LYS A 36 12.13 -6.49 -8.25
C LYS A 36 12.00 -4.97 -8.34
N VAL A 37 12.30 -4.44 -9.50
CA VAL A 37 12.28 -3.01 -9.75
C VAL A 37 11.37 -2.62 -10.90
N ILE A 38 10.74 -1.47 -10.77
CA ILE A 38 9.90 -0.83 -11.78
C ILE A 38 10.62 0.46 -12.20
N ARG A 39 10.98 0.56 -13.48
CA ARG A 39 11.61 1.77 -14.03
C ARG A 39 10.56 2.73 -14.54
N ILE A 40 10.58 3.95 -14.01
CA ILE A 40 9.70 5.04 -14.45
C ILE A 40 10.59 6.14 -15.02
N ASP A 41 10.53 6.29 -16.34
CA ASP A 41 11.30 7.26 -17.09
C ASP A 41 10.45 7.86 -18.23
N ALA A 42 11.05 8.78 -18.99
CA ALA A 42 10.36 9.49 -20.06
C ALA A 42 9.95 8.56 -21.23
N GLU A 43 10.64 7.42 -21.42
CA GLU A 43 10.33 6.45 -22.46
C GLU A 43 9.19 5.53 -22.01
N THR A 44 9.24 5.02 -20.78
CA THR A 44 8.16 4.18 -20.22
C THR A 44 6.86 4.97 -20.05
N SER A 45 6.93 6.29 -19.93
CA SER A 45 5.74 7.15 -19.90
C SER A 45 5.02 7.29 -21.25
N LYS A 46 5.62 6.85 -22.37
CA LYS A 46 5.03 6.89 -23.72
C LYS A 46 4.66 5.48 -24.18
N ASN A 47 3.52 5.00 -23.72
CA ASN A 47 2.99 3.70 -24.12
C ASN A 47 1.50 3.80 -24.46
N ASP A 48 1.06 3.14 -25.53
CA ASP A 48 -0.36 3.17 -25.91
C ASP A 48 -1.23 2.28 -24.99
N ASN A 49 -0.63 1.37 -24.23
CA ASN A 49 -1.34 0.44 -23.34
C ASN A 49 -1.56 0.99 -21.92
N TYR A 50 -0.85 2.03 -21.52
CA TYR A 50 -0.98 2.64 -20.19
C TYR A 50 -0.45 4.08 -20.17
N ARG A 51 -0.97 4.87 -19.25
CA ARG A 51 -0.48 6.23 -18.96
C ARG A 51 0.09 6.27 -17.55
N ILE A 52 1.17 7.01 -17.35
CA ILE A 52 1.77 7.24 -16.03
C ILE A 52 1.55 8.69 -15.62
N PHE A 53 0.92 8.90 -14.47
CA PHE A 53 0.81 10.22 -13.84
C PHE A 53 1.57 10.22 -12.53
N ASN A 54 2.40 11.23 -12.30
CA ASN A 54 3.13 11.39 -11.06
C ASN A 54 2.57 12.57 -10.26
N TYR A 55 2.43 12.40 -8.94
CA TYR A 55 1.98 13.46 -8.05
C TYR A 55 2.82 13.49 -6.76
N SER A 56 3.02 14.69 -6.25
CA SER A 56 3.58 14.96 -4.92
C SER A 56 2.45 15.35 -3.99
N LEU A 57 2.33 14.64 -2.87
CA LEU A 57 1.32 14.86 -1.84
C LEU A 57 2.00 15.37 -0.57
N ASP A 58 1.72 16.62 -0.17
CA ASP A 58 2.24 17.20 1.08
C ASP A 58 1.40 16.76 2.29
N MET A 59 2.02 16.02 3.20
CA MET A 59 1.35 15.43 4.35
C MET A 59 1.31 16.36 5.58
N SER A 60 1.91 17.55 5.49
CA SER A 60 2.02 18.52 6.59
C SER A 60 0.68 18.91 7.18
N ASN A 61 -0.34 19.11 6.34
CA ASN A 61 -1.65 19.56 6.79
C ASN A 61 -2.38 18.47 7.59
N LEU A 62 -2.27 17.21 7.14
CA LEU A 62 -2.90 16.06 7.77
C LEU A 62 -2.19 15.66 9.07
N TYR A 63 -0.87 15.46 9.01
CA TYR A 63 -0.13 14.82 10.10
C TYR A 63 0.87 15.74 10.81
N LYS A 64 0.87 17.05 10.54
CA LYS A 64 1.79 18.01 11.19
C LYS A 64 3.27 17.60 11.09
N LYS A 65 3.60 16.83 10.05
CA LYS A 65 4.96 16.42 9.69
C LYS A 65 5.25 16.93 8.29
N ASN A 66 6.35 17.65 8.14
CA ASN A 66 6.81 18.14 6.84
C ASN A 66 7.43 17.00 6.02
N LEU A 67 6.55 16.11 5.55
CA LEU A 67 6.87 14.90 4.83
C LEU A 67 5.98 14.82 3.59
N LYS A 68 6.51 14.23 2.53
CA LYS A 68 5.82 14.08 1.25
C LYS A 68 5.67 12.61 0.88
N VAL A 69 4.62 12.31 0.15
CA VAL A 69 4.47 11.04 -0.56
C VAL A 69 4.48 11.33 -2.05
N ILE A 70 5.35 10.64 -2.79
CA ILE A 70 5.35 10.66 -4.25
C ILE A 70 4.50 9.49 -4.70
N THR A 71 3.56 9.74 -5.60
CA THR A 71 2.70 8.70 -6.18
C THR A 71 2.92 8.61 -7.67
N TYR A 72 2.93 7.37 -8.19
CA TYR A 72 2.86 7.08 -9.61
C TYR A 72 1.58 6.29 -9.86
N ASN A 73 0.70 6.88 -10.65
CA ASN A 73 -0.53 6.26 -11.12
C ASN A 73 -0.27 5.67 -12.50
N ILE A 74 -0.12 4.35 -12.56
CA ILE A 74 -0.08 3.63 -13.82
C ILE A 74 -1.53 3.26 -14.15
N VAL A 75 -2.10 3.98 -15.11
CA VAL A 75 -3.49 3.85 -15.55
C VAL A 75 -3.52 3.03 -16.83
N PHE A 76 -4.08 1.83 -16.74
CA PHE A 76 -4.41 0.99 -17.90
C PHE A 76 -5.84 1.34 -18.35
N PRO A 77 -6.02 1.90 -19.55
CA PRO A 77 -7.33 2.32 -20.03
C PRO A 77 -8.32 1.16 -20.11
N LYS A 78 -9.60 1.48 -19.92
CA LYS A 78 -10.69 0.54 -20.17
C LYS A 78 -10.62 0.00 -21.61
N ASN A 79 -10.85 -1.30 -21.77
CA ASN A 79 -11.04 -1.93 -23.07
C ASN A 79 -12.26 -2.86 -23.04
N GLU A 80 -12.51 -3.60 -24.13
CA GLU A 80 -13.67 -4.49 -24.25
C GLU A 80 -13.70 -5.58 -23.16
N ASN A 81 -12.53 -6.01 -22.67
CA ASN A 81 -12.39 -7.14 -21.75
C ASN A 81 -12.19 -6.71 -20.29
N ASN A 82 -11.85 -5.44 -20.04
CA ASN A 82 -11.43 -4.98 -18.72
C ASN A 82 -11.92 -3.57 -18.43
N TYR A 83 -12.25 -3.33 -17.16
CA TYR A 83 -12.42 -1.99 -16.61
C TYR A 83 -11.11 -1.19 -16.67
N GLU A 84 -11.19 0.12 -16.47
CA GLU A 84 -9.97 0.90 -16.21
C GLU A 84 -9.30 0.37 -14.94
N ARG A 85 -7.97 0.20 -15.00
CA ARG A 85 -7.17 -0.31 -13.89
C ARG A 85 -6.14 0.72 -13.48
N ILE A 86 -6.01 0.93 -12.19
CA ILE A 86 -5.02 1.83 -11.61
C ILE A 86 -4.11 0.99 -10.73
N LEU A 87 -2.84 1.00 -11.09
CA LEU A 87 -1.77 0.53 -10.23
C LEU A 87 -1.14 1.77 -9.60
N LEU A 88 -1.47 2.01 -8.33
CA LEU A 88 -0.92 3.12 -7.55
C LEU A 88 0.38 2.66 -6.91
N ILE A 89 1.47 3.34 -7.20
CA ILE A 89 2.75 3.17 -6.49
C ILE A 89 2.99 4.39 -5.63
N SER A 90 3.08 4.20 -4.32
CA SER A 90 3.35 5.25 -3.35
C SER A 90 4.74 5.07 -2.76
N VAL A 91 5.62 6.04 -3.04
CA VAL A 91 6.95 6.13 -2.46
C VAL A 91 6.85 6.93 -1.16
N LEU A 92 6.84 6.19 -0.05
CA LEU A 92 6.72 6.74 1.30
C LEU A 92 8.10 7.17 1.82
N PRO A 93 8.17 8.25 2.61
CA PRO A 93 9.43 8.74 3.15
C PRO A 93 9.93 7.83 4.27
N ASP A 94 11.23 7.79 4.50
CA ASP A 94 11.79 7.18 5.71
C ASP A 94 11.39 8.01 6.94
N HIS A 95 10.96 7.32 8.01
CA HIS A 95 10.45 7.99 9.22
C HIS A 95 11.49 8.86 9.93
N THR A 96 12.79 8.56 9.76
CA THR A 96 13.88 9.24 10.46
C THR A 96 14.44 10.40 9.65
N SER A 97 14.81 10.12 8.40
CA SER A 97 15.46 11.08 7.50
C SER A 97 14.46 11.94 6.71
N GLY A 98 13.24 11.45 6.50
CA GLY A 98 12.27 12.06 5.60
C GLY A 98 12.57 11.81 4.11
N ASP A 99 13.73 11.25 3.78
CA ASP A 99 14.09 10.95 2.40
C ASP A 99 13.20 9.84 1.83
N GLN A 100 12.89 9.93 0.54
CA GLN A 100 12.10 8.94 -0.18
C GLN A 100 12.99 7.97 -0.98
N TRP A 101 14.26 8.31 -1.16
CA TRP A 101 15.16 7.66 -2.11
C TRP A 101 16.50 7.30 -1.46
N THR A 102 17.05 6.17 -1.87
CA THR A 102 18.40 5.73 -1.51
C THR A 102 19.22 5.61 -2.78
N LYS A 103 20.38 6.27 -2.83
CA LYS A 103 21.36 6.07 -3.89
C LYS A 103 21.95 4.66 -3.77
N ILE A 104 22.03 3.93 -4.87
CA ILE A 104 22.61 2.57 -4.91
C ILE A 104 23.75 2.48 -5.92
N ASP A 105 24.66 1.56 -5.66
CA ASP A 105 25.61 1.07 -6.64
C ASP A 105 25.05 -0.19 -7.31
N THR A 106 24.74 -0.12 -8.60
CA THR A 106 24.18 -1.24 -9.36
C THR A 106 25.19 -2.37 -9.58
N SER A 107 26.48 -2.17 -9.28
CA SER A 107 27.47 -3.25 -9.28
C SER A 107 27.39 -4.11 -8.02
N GLU A 108 26.79 -3.61 -6.95
CA GLU A 108 26.65 -4.30 -5.66
C GLU A 108 25.30 -5.02 -5.48
N MET A 109 24.34 -4.77 -6.38
CA MET A 109 22.97 -5.28 -6.27
C MET A 109 22.42 -5.75 -7.62
N GLU A 110 21.87 -6.96 -7.64
CA GLU A 110 21.16 -7.49 -8.78
C GLU A 110 19.71 -6.98 -8.80
N LEU A 111 19.37 -6.26 -9.87
CA LEU A 111 18.03 -5.70 -10.08
C LEU A 111 17.29 -6.51 -11.13
N GLN A 112 16.10 -7.01 -10.76
CA GLN A 112 15.19 -7.66 -11.68
C GLN A 112 14.18 -6.64 -12.20
N ASP A 113 14.36 -6.20 -13.44
CA ASP A 113 13.42 -5.29 -14.09
C ASP A 113 12.08 -6.00 -14.34
N VAL A 114 11.00 -5.39 -13.84
CA VAL A 114 9.62 -5.81 -14.06
C VAL A 114 8.97 -4.85 -15.06
N PRO A 115 8.68 -5.30 -16.30
CA PRO A 115 7.98 -4.49 -17.27
C PRO A 115 6.62 -4.04 -16.73
N ILE A 116 6.27 -2.75 -16.88
CA ILE A 116 5.00 -2.20 -16.39
C ILE A 116 3.80 -2.97 -16.92
N ILE A 117 3.87 -3.39 -18.20
CA ILE A 117 2.79 -4.15 -18.83
C ILE A 117 2.50 -5.48 -18.11
N ASP A 118 3.52 -6.12 -17.54
CA ASP A 118 3.40 -7.41 -16.86
C ASP A 118 2.72 -7.26 -15.49
N LEU A 119 2.76 -6.06 -14.90
CA LEU A 119 2.05 -5.76 -13.64
C LEU A 119 0.53 -5.84 -13.79
N GLN A 120 -0.01 -5.80 -15.02
CA GLN A 120 -1.44 -6.07 -15.25
C GLN A 120 -1.85 -7.47 -14.78
N SER A 121 -0.92 -8.44 -14.77
CA SER A 121 -1.17 -9.80 -14.27
C SER A 121 -1.48 -9.85 -12.78
N LEU A 122 -1.14 -8.79 -12.02
CA LEU A 122 -1.48 -8.68 -10.60
C LEU A 122 -2.98 -8.44 -10.37
N PHE A 123 -3.70 -7.92 -11.38
CA PHE A 123 -5.15 -7.76 -11.34
C PHE A 123 -5.84 -9.11 -11.55
N VAL A 124 -5.82 -9.94 -10.52
CA VAL A 124 -6.55 -11.20 -10.48
C VAL A 124 -8.01 -10.95 -10.09
N SER A 125 -8.93 -11.70 -10.70
CA SER A 125 -10.36 -11.60 -10.40
C SER A 125 -10.64 -11.86 -8.92
N ASN A 126 -11.48 -11.02 -8.32
CA ASN A 126 -11.88 -11.04 -6.89
C ASN A 126 -12.59 -12.30 -6.40
N VAL A 127 -12.72 -13.31 -7.24
CA VAL A 127 -13.51 -14.52 -6.96
C VAL A 127 -12.75 -15.71 -7.54
N GLY A 128 -11.83 -16.26 -6.75
CA GLY A 128 -11.04 -17.42 -7.15
C GLY A 128 -10.81 -18.36 -5.98
N TYR A 129 -11.63 -19.41 -5.89
CA TYR A 129 -11.28 -20.62 -5.16
C TYR A 129 -10.30 -21.40 -6.04
N THR A 130 -9.02 -21.45 -5.66
CA THR A 130 -8.04 -22.33 -6.31
C THR A 130 -7.64 -23.42 -5.32
N ASN A 131 -7.83 -24.69 -5.70
CA ASN A 131 -7.44 -25.87 -4.90
C ASN A 131 -8.04 -25.92 -3.48
N GLY A 132 -9.29 -25.48 -3.31
CA GLY A 132 -9.99 -25.56 -2.02
C GLY A 132 -9.48 -24.58 -0.94
N GLN A 133 -8.54 -23.70 -1.28
CA GLN A 133 -8.05 -22.64 -0.41
C GLN A 133 -8.52 -21.28 -0.92
N MET A 134 -9.04 -20.44 -0.01
CA MET A 134 -9.18 -19.01 -0.28
C MET A 134 -7.79 -18.43 -0.47
N LYS A 135 -7.43 -18.06 -1.70
CA LYS A 135 -6.23 -17.25 -1.92
C LYS A 135 -6.51 -15.88 -1.30
N ASN A 136 -5.61 -15.38 -0.46
CA ASN A 136 -5.64 -13.98 -0.07
C ASN A 136 -5.62 -13.15 -1.37
N ILE A 137 -6.64 -12.32 -1.57
CA ILE A 137 -6.67 -11.36 -2.68
C ILE A 137 -5.67 -10.27 -2.29
N GLU A 138 -4.40 -10.54 -2.55
CA GLU A 138 -3.32 -9.58 -2.30
C GLU A 138 -3.48 -8.43 -3.29
N ARG A 139 -3.96 -7.28 -2.80
CA ARG A 139 -4.10 -6.05 -3.60
C ARG A 139 -3.06 -4.99 -3.24
N LYS A 140 -2.27 -5.25 -2.21
CA LYS A 140 -1.27 -4.33 -1.68
C LYS A 140 0.06 -5.06 -1.52
N TYR A 141 1.13 -4.45 -1.98
CA TYR A 141 2.48 -5.00 -1.88
C TYR A 141 3.41 -3.94 -1.31
N PHE A 142 3.87 -4.14 -0.08
CA PHE A 142 4.81 -3.25 0.57
C PHE A 142 6.23 -3.78 0.44
N ASN A 143 7.13 -2.97 -0.13
CA ASN A 143 8.55 -3.25 -0.37
C ASN A 143 8.85 -4.53 -1.18
N LYS A 144 7.84 -5.15 -1.81
CA LYS A 144 8.06 -6.26 -2.76
C LYS A 144 8.52 -5.81 -4.14
N TYR A 145 8.22 -4.56 -4.49
CA TYR A 145 8.68 -3.88 -5.69
C TYR A 145 9.29 -2.55 -5.27
N GLN A 146 10.33 -2.10 -5.94
CA GLN A 146 10.89 -0.77 -5.74
C GLN A 146 10.84 0.03 -7.03
N VAL A 147 10.68 1.35 -6.93
CA VAL A 147 10.81 2.25 -8.07
C VAL A 147 12.27 2.61 -8.23
N VAL A 148 12.77 2.52 -9.46
CA VAL A 148 14.10 2.98 -9.82
C VAL A 148 13.98 4.18 -10.75
N PHE A 149 14.77 5.22 -10.46
CA PHE A 149 15.00 6.31 -11.40
C PHE A 149 16.51 6.62 -11.47
N GLN A 150 16.91 7.20 -12.59
CA GLN A 150 18.27 7.66 -12.81
C GLN A 150 18.32 9.18 -12.89
N ASN A 151 19.31 9.78 -12.24
CA ASN A 151 19.55 11.22 -12.28
C ASN A 151 21.06 11.48 -12.31
N ASN A 152 21.52 12.25 -13.30
CA ASN A 152 22.95 12.60 -13.48
C ASN A 152 23.92 11.39 -13.44
N GLY A 153 23.52 10.24 -14.00
CA GLY A 153 24.33 9.02 -14.02
C GLY A 153 24.33 8.22 -12.71
N GLU A 154 23.62 8.69 -11.69
CA GLU A 154 23.42 7.98 -10.42
C GLU A 154 22.07 7.26 -10.43
N THR A 155 22.02 6.08 -9.79
CA THR A 155 20.80 5.28 -9.66
C THR A 155 20.24 5.39 -8.26
N TYR A 156 18.94 5.60 -8.16
CA TYR A 156 18.21 5.73 -6.90
C TYR A 156 17.07 4.72 -6.85
N ILE A 157 16.83 4.15 -5.67
CA ILE A 157 15.71 3.26 -5.38
C ILE A 157 14.80 3.87 -4.31
N SER A 158 13.51 3.59 -4.37
CA SER A 158 12.59 3.98 -3.30
C SER A 158 12.96 3.33 -1.96
N LYS A 159 12.89 4.09 -0.86
CA LYS A 159 13.12 3.57 0.51
C LYS A 159 11.95 2.69 0.96
N ASN A 160 10.73 3.22 0.84
CA ASN A 160 9.50 2.51 1.14
C ASN A 160 8.57 2.63 -0.06
N CYS A 161 8.15 1.49 -0.60
CA CYS A 161 7.28 1.43 -1.78
C CYS A 161 6.04 0.61 -1.47
N LEU A 162 4.88 1.25 -1.60
CA LEU A 162 3.59 0.59 -1.51
C LEU A 162 2.94 0.55 -2.89
N LEU A 163 2.67 -0.64 -3.39
CA LEU A 163 1.91 -0.85 -4.63
C LEU A 163 0.48 -1.26 -4.28
N GLU A 164 -0.53 -0.62 -4.88
CA GLU A 164 -1.95 -0.88 -4.65
C GLU A 164 -2.73 -1.04 -5.96
N LEU A 165 -3.69 -1.96 -5.98
CA LEU A 165 -4.46 -2.33 -7.18
C LEU A 165 -5.93 -1.92 -7.11
N PHE A 166 -6.37 -1.05 -8.02
CA PHE A 166 -7.76 -0.60 -8.14
C PHE A 166 -8.35 -0.84 -9.53
N GLU A 167 -9.62 -1.24 -9.59
CA GLU A 167 -10.41 -1.29 -10.83
C GLU A 167 -11.54 -0.27 -10.76
N VAL A 168 -11.71 0.55 -11.79
CA VAL A 168 -12.74 1.60 -11.83
C VAL A 168 -13.91 1.15 -12.67
N LYS A 169 -15.11 1.17 -12.07
CA LYS A 169 -16.36 0.84 -12.75
C LYS A 169 -17.38 1.95 -12.60
N SER A 170 -18.27 2.05 -13.58
CA SER A 170 -19.41 2.94 -13.56
C SER A 170 -20.65 2.12 -13.91
N VAL A 171 -21.09 1.33 -12.92
CA VAL A 171 -22.21 0.38 -13.08
C VAL A 171 -23.16 0.53 -11.90
N ASP A 172 -24.46 0.46 -12.17
CA ASP A 172 -25.48 0.53 -11.13
C ASP A 172 -25.25 -0.58 -10.09
N PRO A 173 -24.98 -0.24 -8.81
CA PRO A 173 -24.65 -1.23 -7.79
C PRO A 173 -25.92 -1.94 -7.30
N ILE A 174 -26.29 -3.04 -7.95
CA ILE A 174 -27.25 -3.98 -7.36
C ILE A 174 -26.67 -4.59 -6.07
N PHE A 175 -25.35 -4.80 -6.05
CA PHE A 175 -24.60 -5.28 -4.89
C PHE A 175 -23.43 -4.34 -4.57
N PRO A 176 -23.00 -4.27 -3.29
CA PRO A 176 -21.78 -3.57 -2.92
C PRO A 176 -20.59 -4.05 -3.75
N SER A 177 -19.77 -3.10 -4.19
CA SER A 177 -18.54 -3.42 -4.91
C SER A 177 -17.55 -4.20 -4.02
N PRO A 178 -16.92 -5.26 -4.55
CA PRO A 178 -15.81 -5.91 -3.88
C PRO A 178 -14.67 -4.92 -3.57
N TYR A 179 -13.89 -5.24 -2.54
CA TYR A 179 -12.67 -4.50 -2.19
C TYR A 179 -11.75 -4.31 -3.40
N GLY A 180 -11.22 -3.10 -3.61
CA GLY A 180 -10.39 -2.69 -4.74
C GLY A 180 -11.16 -2.38 -6.02
N GLN A 181 -12.50 -2.30 -5.98
CA GLN A 181 -13.32 -1.81 -7.09
C GLN A 181 -13.96 -0.47 -6.76
N LEU A 182 -13.50 0.58 -7.43
CA LEU A 182 -13.99 1.95 -7.29
C LEU A 182 -15.22 2.12 -8.18
N ASN A 183 -16.42 2.10 -7.58
CA ASN A 183 -17.66 2.29 -8.33
C ASN A 183 -18.14 3.74 -8.27
N LEU A 184 -18.11 4.41 -9.42
CA LEU A 184 -18.48 5.82 -9.57
C LEU A 184 -20.01 6.07 -9.45
N MET A 185 -20.79 4.99 -9.53
CA MET A 185 -22.26 5.01 -9.45
C MET A 185 -22.78 4.54 -8.09
N GLU A 186 -21.89 4.24 -7.12
CA GLU A 186 -22.34 3.92 -5.76
C GLU A 186 -23.00 5.10 -5.06
N SER A 187 -24.03 4.83 -4.26
CA SER A 187 -24.59 5.82 -3.36
C SER A 187 -23.50 6.26 -2.37
N PRO A 188 -23.17 7.55 -2.29
CA PRO A 188 -22.12 8.01 -1.40
C PRO A 188 -22.44 7.73 0.07
N ILE A 189 -21.45 7.25 0.82
CA ILE A 189 -21.54 7.02 2.27
C ILE A 189 -20.35 7.70 2.93
N LYS A 190 -20.61 8.63 3.86
CA LYS A 190 -19.56 9.27 4.66
C LYS A 190 -19.05 8.34 5.75
N ILE A 191 -17.77 8.46 6.12
CA ILE A 191 -17.18 7.73 7.27
C ILE A 191 -18.01 7.96 8.53
N LYS A 192 -18.37 9.22 8.83
CA LYS A 192 -19.16 9.57 10.02
C LYS A 192 -20.51 8.85 10.04
N ASP A 193 -21.20 8.78 8.91
CA ASP A 193 -22.51 8.13 8.81
C ASP A 193 -22.40 6.62 8.92
N TYR A 194 -21.37 6.02 8.30
CA TYR A 194 -21.07 4.61 8.44
C TYR A 194 -20.82 4.25 9.91
N VAL A 195 -19.95 5.01 10.59
CA VAL A 195 -19.60 4.80 12.00
C VAL A 195 -20.83 4.94 12.90
N ASN A 196 -21.67 5.96 12.67
CA ASN A 196 -22.90 6.18 13.43
C ASN A 196 -23.94 5.06 13.25
N GLN A 197 -24.00 4.44 12.06
CA GLN A 197 -24.89 3.31 11.81
C GLN A 197 -24.33 2.02 12.41
N PHE A 198 -23.04 1.78 12.21
CA PHE A 198 -22.37 0.58 12.67
C PHE A 198 -22.35 0.49 14.19
N SER A 199 -22.09 1.61 14.88
CA SER A 199 -22.02 1.68 16.35
C SER A 199 -23.34 1.36 17.07
N LYS A 200 -24.49 1.46 16.38
CA LYS A 200 -25.79 1.03 16.91
C LYS A 200 -25.89 -0.48 17.11
N HIS A 201 -25.14 -1.24 16.33
CA HIS A 201 -25.24 -2.70 16.30
C HIS A 201 -24.00 -3.40 16.85
N TYR A 202 -22.83 -2.73 16.82
CA TYR A 202 -21.55 -3.30 17.22
C TYR A 202 -20.72 -2.25 17.99
N SER A 203 -19.89 -2.63 18.97
CA SER A 203 -18.84 -1.70 19.42
C SER A 203 -17.70 -1.79 18.40
N PHE A 204 -17.51 -0.71 17.66
CA PHE A 204 -16.77 -0.76 16.41
C PHE A 204 -15.27 -0.60 16.62
N TYR A 205 -14.47 -1.63 16.37
CA TYR A 205 -13.06 -1.43 16.07
C TYR A 205 -12.93 -1.06 14.58
N SER A 206 -13.08 0.23 14.24
CA SER A 206 -12.65 0.68 12.91
C SER A 206 -11.14 0.77 12.90
N PRO A 207 -10.50 0.54 11.76
CA PRO A 207 -9.07 0.80 11.57
C PRO A 207 -8.80 2.26 11.21
N ALA A 208 -9.74 2.90 10.50
CA ALA A 208 -9.80 4.35 10.36
C ALA A 208 -9.95 5.03 11.75
N LEU A 209 -10.47 4.31 12.73
CA LEU A 209 -10.71 4.77 14.11
C LEU A 209 -9.98 3.90 15.15
N SER A 210 -8.90 3.20 14.78
CA SER A 210 -8.24 2.26 15.69
C SER A 210 -7.62 3.07 16.82
N GLY A 211 -8.27 3.06 17.99
CA GLY A 211 -7.92 3.90 19.14
C GLY A 211 -9.11 4.64 19.78
N PHE A 212 -10.29 4.70 19.14
CA PHE A 212 -11.38 5.61 19.57
C PHE A 212 -12.68 4.94 20.02
N VAL A 213 -12.74 3.61 20.12
CA VAL A 213 -13.99 2.89 20.42
C VAL A 213 -13.77 1.76 21.42
N ASP A 214 -14.77 1.62 22.31
CA ASP A 214 -14.82 0.71 23.46
C ASP A 214 -14.67 -0.78 23.10
N ASP A 215 -13.84 -1.48 23.88
CA ASP A 215 -13.28 -2.82 23.64
C ASP A 215 -14.26 -3.98 23.96
N THR A 216 -15.51 -3.65 24.35
CA THR A 216 -16.42 -4.60 25.01
C THR A 216 -17.32 -5.43 24.07
N LYS A 217 -17.43 -5.12 22.76
CA LYS A 217 -18.23 -5.86 21.75
C LYS A 217 -17.54 -5.96 20.37
N LYS A 218 -16.49 -6.75 20.27
CA LYS A 218 -15.69 -6.96 19.04
C LYS A 218 -16.47 -7.71 17.96
N LEU A 219 -16.36 -7.29 16.69
CA LEU A 219 -16.67 -8.19 15.58
C LEU A 219 -15.76 -9.41 15.65
N ASN A 220 -16.30 -10.58 15.30
CA ASN A 220 -15.51 -11.80 15.17
C ASN A 220 -14.44 -11.62 14.08
N TYR A 221 -13.20 -12.00 14.37
CA TYR A 221 -12.07 -11.90 13.43
C TYR A 221 -12.28 -12.59 12.10
N ARG A 222 -13.15 -13.60 12.07
CA ARG A 222 -13.53 -14.31 10.85
C ARG A 222 -14.38 -13.48 9.89
N GLU A 223 -15.03 -12.42 10.38
CA GLU A 223 -15.85 -11.50 9.60
C GLU A 223 -15.06 -10.26 9.12
N TRP A 224 -13.82 -10.06 9.60
CA TRP A 224 -13.08 -8.80 9.40
C TRP A 224 -12.68 -8.53 7.95
N TRP A 225 -12.26 -9.54 7.20
CA TRP A 225 -11.90 -9.35 5.78
C TRP A 225 -13.13 -9.14 4.89
N ARG A 226 -14.33 -9.56 5.35
CA ARG A 226 -15.58 -9.44 4.58
C ARG A 226 -16.14 -8.03 4.57
N ILE A 227 -15.72 -7.19 5.52
CA ILE A 227 -16.09 -5.77 5.57
C ILE A 227 -15.10 -4.89 4.82
N TRP A 228 -14.01 -5.44 4.27
CA TRP A 228 -13.05 -4.64 3.50
C TRP A 228 -13.69 -4.18 2.21
N LYS A 229 -13.70 -2.86 2.00
CA LYS A 229 -14.34 -2.24 0.85
C LYS A 229 -13.85 -0.80 0.69
N ASP A 230 -13.84 -0.34 -0.55
CA ASP A 230 -13.72 1.07 -0.89
C ASP A 230 -15.11 1.65 -1.14
N TYR A 231 -15.48 2.68 -0.38
CA TYR A 231 -16.77 3.35 -0.46
C TYR A 231 -16.61 4.69 -1.16
N LEU A 232 -17.46 4.97 -2.15
CA LEU A 232 -17.62 6.33 -2.62
C LEU A 232 -18.21 7.17 -1.48
N SER A 233 -17.60 8.31 -1.16
CA SER A 233 -18.13 9.24 -0.15
C SER A 233 -18.52 10.59 -0.69
N ASP A 234 -17.96 11.01 -1.83
CA ASP A 234 -18.35 12.25 -2.46
C ASP A 234 -17.97 12.34 -3.94
N LYS A 235 -18.53 13.35 -4.61
CA LYS A 235 -18.07 13.87 -5.89
C LYS A 235 -17.61 15.31 -5.68
N VAL A 236 -16.34 15.57 -5.95
CA VAL A 236 -15.71 16.88 -5.74
C VAL A 236 -15.37 17.53 -7.08
N LYS A 237 -15.31 18.85 -7.13
CA LYS A 237 -14.91 19.58 -8.34
C LYS A 237 -13.49 20.09 -8.24
N PHE A 238 -12.72 19.84 -9.29
CA PHE A 238 -11.46 20.51 -9.59
C PHE A 238 -11.70 21.54 -10.70
N SER A 239 -10.76 22.47 -10.86
CA SER A 239 -10.79 23.52 -11.90
C SER A 239 -11.18 23.01 -13.30
N ASP A 240 -10.76 21.80 -13.65
CA ASP A 240 -10.89 21.23 -14.98
C ASP A 240 -11.48 19.80 -14.99
N ALA A 241 -11.92 19.27 -13.86
CA ALA A 241 -12.35 17.88 -13.74
C ALA A 241 -13.32 17.64 -12.58
N VAL A 242 -14.03 16.51 -12.64
CA VAL A 242 -14.77 15.96 -11.50
C VAL A 242 -13.94 14.85 -10.87
N GLY A 243 -13.70 14.95 -9.57
CA GLY A 243 -13.08 13.91 -8.76
C GLY A 243 -14.11 13.11 -7.98
N TYR A 244 -13.77 11.88 -7.66
CA TYR A 244 -14.57 10.95 -6.88
C TYR A 244 -13.80 10.60 -5.61
N LYS A 245 -14.35 10.96 -4.46
CA LYS A 245 -13.72 10.75 -3.17
C LYS A 245 -14.12 9.40 -2.62
N PHE A 246 -13.13 8.62 -2.22
CA PHE A 246 -13.30 7.29 -1.67
C PHE A 246 -12.65 7.18 -0.28
N TRP A 247 -13.13 6.22 0.50
CA TRP A 247 -12.44 5.75 1.69
C TRP A 247 -12.53 4.24 1.84
N THR A 248 -11.56 3.66 2.54
CA THR A 248 -11.41 2.22 2.68
C THR A 248 -11.66 1.76 4.13
N THR A 249 -12.44 0.71 4.28
CA THR A 249 -12.45 -0.10 5.51
C THR A 249 -11.35 -1.16 5.42
N ALA A 250 -10.25 -1.05 6.18
CA ALA A 250 -9.17 -2.06 6.14
C ALA A 250 -8.61 -2.32 7.53
N PHE A 251 -8.77 -3.54 8.08
CA PHE A 251 -8.50 -3.90 9.49
C PHE A 251 -7.05 -3.65 9.94
N ASN A 252 -6.84 -3.10 11.15
CA ASN A 252 -5.50 -2.99 11.74
C ASN A 252 -5.07 -4.34 12.35
N ASN A 253 -4.14 -5.04 11.71
CA ASN A 253 -3.80 -6.42 12.04
C ASN A 253 -2.60 -6.58 12.99
N SER A 254 -2.08 -5.52 13.63
CA SER A 254 -1.02 -5.74 14.62
C SER A 254 -0.88 -4.69 15.71
N ASN A 255 -0.51 -5.17 16.90
CA ASN A 255 -0.22 -4.35 18.07
C ASN A 255 1.15 -3.64 18.00
N HIS A 256 2.00 -3.88 16.99
CA HIS A 256 3.40 -3.39 17.00
C HIS A 256 4.08 -3.08 15.64
N ASN A 257 3.44 -3.31 14.48
CA ASN A 257 4.06 -3.07 13.15
C ASN A 257 3.22 -2.14 12.26
N LEU A 258 3.86 -1.48 11.28
CA LEU A 258 3.17 -0.72 10.23
C LEU A 258 2.21 -1.62 9.46
N ASP A 259 0.93 -1.33 9.55
CA ASP A 259 -0.08 -2.12 8.85
C ASP A 259 -0.33 -1.59 7.44
N PHE A 260 0.59 -1.94 6.54
CA PHE A 260 0.47 -1.62 5.12
C PHE A 260 -0.75 -2.25 4.43
N SER A 261 -1.45 -3.19 5.08
CA SER A 261 -2.71 -3.72 4.54
C SER A 261 -3.82 -2.67 4.51
N ARG A 262 -3.65 -1.53 5.20
CA ARG A 262 -4.51 -0.35 5.11
C ARG A 262 -4.27 0.47 3.84
N GLY A 263 -3.01 0.68 3.48
CA GLY A 263 -2.58 1.44 2.31
C GLY A 263 -3.15 2.86 2.27
N VAL A 264 -3.54 3.36 1.10
CA VAL A 264 -4.22 4.67 0.99
C VAL A 264 -5.65 4.56 1.52
N GLU A 265 -5.98 5.22 2.64
CA GLU A 265 -7.27 5.01 3.29
C GLU A 265 -8.38 5.96 2.86
N ARG A 266 -8.05 7.19 2.49
CA ARG A 266 -8.97 8.20 1.95
C ARG A 266 -8.29 8.83 0.76
N PHE A 267 -8.98 8.90 -0.37
CA PHE A 267 -8.36 9.35 -1.61
C PHE A 267 -9.35 9.95 -2.58
N ILE A 268 -8.84 10.68 -3.56
CA ILE A 268 -9.65 11.22 -4.66
C ILE A 268 -9.11 10.66 -5.98
N TYR A 269 -9.99 10.01 -6.73
CA TYR A 269 -9.74 9.55 -8.08
C TYR A 269 -10.30 10.57 -9.09
N ILE A 270 -9.51 10.88 -10.13
CA ILE A 270 -9.97 11.61 -11.31
C ILE A 270 -9.86 10.69 -12.53
N PRO A 271 -10.94 10.54 -13.33
CA PRO A 271 -10.91 9.75 -14.56
C PRO A 271 -9.72 10.04 -15.46
N GLU A 272 -9.09 8.97 -15.95
CA GLU A 272 -7.89 9.00 -16.79
C GLU A 272 -6.64 9.63 -16.18
N ARG A 273 -6.70 10.14 -14.93
CA ARG A 273 -5.56 10.75 -14.21
C ARG A 273 -5.11 9.92 -12.99
N GLY A 274 -5.94 8.96 -12.57
CA GLY A 274 -5.69 8.10 -11.42
C GLY A 274 -6.05 8.77 -10.08
N ILE A 275 -5.40 8.31 -9.02
CA ILE A 275 -5.56 8.81 -7.65
C ILE A 275 -4.65 10.04 -7.45
N VAL A 276 -5.28 11.19 -7.24
CA VAL A 276 -4.63 12.51 -7.20
C VAL A 276 -4.57 13.11 -5.79
N ALA A 277 -5.20 12.45 -4.82
CA ALA A 277 -5.16 12.86 -3.42
C ALA A 277 -5.20 11.62 -2.55
N GLY A 278 -4.58 11.66 -1.36
CA GLY A 278 -4.49 10.49 -0.49
C GLY A 278 -4.25 10.82 0.99
N SER A 279 -4.55 9.87 1.85
CA SER A 279 -4.11 9.76 3.25
C SER A 279 -3.40 8.42 3.45
N TYR A 280 -2.38 8.37 4.30
CA TYR A 280 -1.60 7.17 4.63
C TYR A 280 -1.50 7.01 6.16
N ASP A 281 -2.64 6.82 6.78
CA ASP A 281 -2.80 6.86 8.23
C ASP A 281 -1.98 5.77 8.92
N PHE A 282 -1.95 4.56 8.36
CA PHE A 282 -1.13 3.47 8.88
C PHE A 282 0.36 3.83 8.98
N PHE A 283 0.82 4.72 8.11
CA PHE A 283 2.22 5.10 7.99
C PHE A 283 2.56 6.26 8.92
N PHE A 284 1.73 7.31 8.93
CA PHE A 284 2.01 8.53 9.67
C PHE A 284 1.45 8.55 11.09
N ASN A 285 0.43 7.75 11.42
CA ASN A 285 -0.14 7.72 12.78
C ASN A 285 0.91 7.46 13.87
N PRO A 286 1.86 6.52 13.73
CA PRO A 286 2.90 6.30 14.73
C PRO A 286 3.83 7.50 14.95
N LEU A 287 3.88 8.45 14.02
CA LEU A 287 4.72 9.65 14.11
C LEU A 287 4.02 10.81 14.82
N MET A 288 2.70 10.70 15.05
CA MET A 288 1.85 11.68 15.70
C MET A 288 1.95 11.57 17.23
N GLU A 289 3.12 11.78 17.83
CA GLU A 289 3.28 11.73 19.29
C GLU A 289 2.31 12.69 20.03
N ASP A 290 1.86 12.26 21.23
CA ASP A 290 1.02 13.02 22.16
C ASP A 290 1.79 14.22 22.71
N GLY A 291 1.70 15.36 22.04
CA GLY A 291 2.39 16.56 22.49
C GLY A 291 2.37 17.69 21.48
N ASN A 292 1.23 17.92 20.82
CA ASN A 292 1.09 19.14 20.04
C ASN A 292 1.10 20.33 21.02
N LYS A 293 1.88 21.38 20.72
CA LYS A 293 2.08 22.56 21.58
C LYS A 293 0.79 23.32 21.92
N ASN A 294 -0.34 22.91 21.34
CA ASN A 294 -1.67 23.51 21.48
C ASN A 294 -2.64 22.67 22.34
N GLY A 295 -2.20 21.54 22.94
CA GLY A 295 -3.01 20.76 23.88
C GLY A 295 -3.95 19.72 23.28
N GLU A 296 -4.04 19.61 21.95
CA GLU A 296 -4.79 18.54 21.26
C GLU A 296 -3.87 17.33 21.01
N SER A 297 -4.33 16.13 21.36
CA SER A 297 -3.57 14.88 21.17
C SER A 297 -3.45 14.53 19.68
N GLY A 298 -2.38 13.82 19.30
CA GLY A 298 -2.22 13.34 17.91
C GLY A 298 -3.39 12.46 17.47
N ASN A 299 -3.95 11.72 18.44
CA ASN A 299 -5.15 10.92 18.29
C ASN A 299 -6.39 11.77 17.95
N GLU A 300 -6.68 12.83 18.68
CA GLU A 300 -7.84 13.70 18.38
C GLU A 300 -7.76 14.33 16.98
N ILE A 301 -6.57 14.75 16.56
CA ILE A 301 -6.33 15.27 15.21
C ILE A 301 -6.62 14.20 14.17
N MET A 302 -6.13 12.98 14.39
CA MET A 302 -6.36 11.87 13.49
C MET A 302 -7.83 11.51 13.38
N LEU A 303 -8.52 11.38 14.52
CA LEU A 303 -9.95 11.11 14.56
C LEU A 303 -10.72 12.16 13.78
N ARG A 304 -10.45 13.45 14.03
CA ARG A 304 -11.10 14.55 13.31
C ARG A 304 -10.83 14.46 11.82
N ASN A 305 -9.56 14.29 11.43
CA ASN A 305 -9.20 14.17 10.02
C ASN A 305 -9.95 13.02 9.35
N VAL A 306 -10.01 11.86 10.00
CA VAL A 306 -10.71 10.67 9.49
C VAL A 306 -12.20 10.93 9.35
N LEU A 307 -12.87 11.46 10.37
CA LEU A 307 -14.30 11.73 10.33
C LEU A 307 -14.69 12.82 9.32
N GLU A 308 -13.81 13.79 9.10
CA GLU A 308 -13.94 14.83 8.07
C GLU A 308 -13.44 14.35 6.69
N GLU A 309 -12.96 13.11 6.60
CA GLU A 309 -12.42 12.49 5.39
C GLU A 309 -11.31 13.32 4.73
N LYS A 310 -10.50 14.04 5.52
CA LYS A 310 -9.43 14.90 5.00
C LYS A 310 -8.40 14.08 4.20
N VAL A 311 -7.92 14.66 3.10
CA VAL A 311 -6.90 14.09 2.22
C VAL A 311 -5.86 15.15 1.86
N SER A 312 -4.66 14.72 1.49
CA SER A 312 -3.66 15.60 0.87
C SER A 312 -3.85 15.56 -0.64
N VAL A 313 -4.14 16.72 -1.25
CA VAL A 313 -4.32 16.87 -2.70
C VAL A 313 -2.97 17.15 -3.35
N ALA A 314 -2.75 16.59 -4.53
CA ALA A 314 -1.52 16.79 -5.29
C ALA A 314 -1.17 18.26 -5.55
N ASP A 315 0.11 18.57 -5.43
CA ASP A 315 0.69 19.87 -5.76
C ASP A 315 0.24 20.30 -7.17
N GLY A 316 -0.33 21.51 -7.28
CA GLY A 316 -0.79 22.08 -8.55
C GLY A 316 -2.25 21.78 -8.93
N LEU A 317 -2.97 20.93 -8.18
CA LEU A 317 -4.41 20.77 -8.33
C LEU A 317 -5.18 21.63 -7.33
N VAL A 318 -6.28 22.22 -7.80
CA VAL A 318 -7.13 23.11 -6.99
C VAL A 318 -8.55 22.56 -6.94
N LEU A 319 -9.00 22.21 -5.73
CA LEU A 319 -10.41 21.95 -5.44
C LEU A 319 -11.18 23.27 -5.48
N ILE A 320 -12.30 23.31 -6.18
CA ILE A 320 -13.14 24.52 -6.27
C ILE A 320 -14.16 24.60 -5.12
N ASP A 321 -14.51 23.45 -4.54
CA ASP A 321 -15.56 23.37 -3.53
C ASP A 321 -14.96 22.94 -2.16
N GLU A 322 -14.77 23.92 -1.27
CA GLU A 322 -14.89 23.76 0.20
C GLU A 322 -15.91 24.75 0.74
#